data_AF-A0AAI9PPE3-F1
#
_entry.id   AF-A0AAI9PPE3-F1
#
_cell.length_a   1.000
_cell.length_b   1.000
_cell.length_c   1.000
_cell.angle_alpha   90.00
_cell.angle_beta   90.00
_cell.angle_gamma   90.00
#
_symmetry.space_group_name_H-M   'P 1'
#
loop_
_entity.id
_entity.type
_entity.pdbx_description
1 polymer ?
#
loop_
_entity_poly.entity_id
_entity_poly.type
_entity_poly.pdbx_seq_one_letter_code
_entity_poly.pdbx_strand_id
1 'polypeptide(L)'
;MSLETLHTDAHRAALLLKQVPARIAAKLCGVELSLALQMHEWLTAAPHGEQHMPAAFKTGAPAACCALIKVSVVRPVVFWGGLIALPSLPILLALRWI
;
A
#
# COMPACT_ATOMS: atom_id res chain seq x y z
N MET A 1 -7.34 31.83 2.49
CA MET A 1 -7.49 30.42 2.10
C MET A 1 -8.81 29.93 2.65
N SER A 2 -9.69 29.38 1.80
CA SER A 2 -11.07 29.04 2.17
C SER A 2 -11.15 27.63 2.75
N LEU A 3 -12.05 27.39 3.71
CA LEU A 3 -12.21 26.07 4.35
C LEU A 3 -12.53 24.96 3.33
N GLU A 4 -13.28 25.28 2.27
CA GLU A 4 -13.67 24.35 1.22
C GLU A 4 -12.47 23.82 0.40
N THR A 5 -11.46 24.67 0.18
CA THR A 5 -10.23 24.25 -0.53
C THR A 5 -9.39 23.30 0.33
N LEU A 6 -9.36 23.53 1.65
CA LEU A 6 -8.65 22.67 2.61
C LEU A 6 -9.25 21.25 2.67
N HIS A 7 -10.59 21.13 2.67
CA HIS A 7 -11.27 19.83 2.67
C HIS A 7 -11.03 19.04 1.38
N THR A 8 -11.02 19.73 0.24
CA THR A 8 -10.75 19.11 -1.06
C THR A 8 -9.31 18.60 -1.16
N ASP A 9 -8.34 19.39 -0.69
CA ASP A 9 -6.94 19.01 -0.65
C ASP A 9 -6.67 17.86 0.33
N ALA A 10 -7.32 17.88 1.50
CA ALA A 10 -7.22 16.80 2.48
C ALA A 10 -7.77 15.47 1.93
N HIS A 11 -8.91 15.50 1.22
CA HIS A 11 -9.45 14.33 0.56
C HIS A 11 -8.52 13.80 -0.53
N ARG A 12 -7.96 14.69 -1.34
CA ARG A 12 -7.02 14.31 -2.40
C ARG A 12 -5.73 13.74 -1.82
N ALA A 13 -5.20 14.33 -0.76
CA ALA A 13 -4.04 13.82 -0.04
C ALA A 13 -4.32 12.45 0.59
N ALA A 14 -5.51 12.26 1.16
CA ALA A 14 -5.93 10.96 1.70
C ALA A 14 -6.03 9.89 0.61
N LEU A 15 -6.54 10.23 -0.58
CA LEU A 15 -6.57 9.32 -1.73
C LEU A 15 -5.16 8.96 -2.22
N LEU A 16 -4.26 9.95 -2.29
CA LEU A 16 -2.87 9.71 -2.68
C LEU A 16 -2.15 8.81 -1.65
N LEU A 17 -2.35 9.07 -0.36
CA LEU A 17 -1.79 8.26 0.73
C LEU A 17 -2.30 6.80 0.68
N LYS A 18 -3.55 6.57 0.27
CA LYS A 18 -4.08 5.21 0.06
C LYS A 18 -3.40 4.46 -1.08
N GLN A 19 -2.91 5.16 -2.11
CA GLN A 19 -2.21 4.56 -3.25
C GLN A 19 -0.70 4.34 -3.02
N VAL A 20 -0.12 4.97 -1.99
CA VAL A 20 1.31 4.81 -1.65
C VAL A 20 1.68 3.34 -1.36
N PRO A 21 0.91 2.57 -0.56
CA PRO A 21 1.20 1.16 -0.33
C PRO A 21 1.25 0.32 -1.61
N ALA A 22 0.36 0.58 -2.58
CA ALA A 22 0.36 -0.14 -3.85
C ALA A 22 1.64 0.10 -4.66
N ARG A 23 2.14 1.35 -4.68
CA ARG A 23 3.42 1.70 -5.32
C ARG A 23 4.60 1.04 -4.62
N ILE A 24 4.61 1.04 -3.28
CA ILE A 24 5.68 0.42 -2.48
C ILE A 24 5.66 -1.09 -2.68
N ALA A 25 4.50 -1.73 -2.61
CA ALA A 25 4.34 -3.17 -2.83
C ALA A 25 4.78 -3.58 -4.26
N ALA A 26 4.42 -2.80 -5.28
CA ALA A 26 4.90 -3.02 -6.65
C ALA A 26 6.43 -3.05 -6.73
N LYS A 27 7.10 -2.06 -6.09
CA LYS A 27 8.56 -2.00 -6.06
C LYS A 27 9.19 -3.14 -5.25
N LEU A 28 8.63 -3.47 -4.08
CA LEU A 28 9.16 -4.53 -3.22
C LEU A 28 9.00 -5.92 -3.83
N CYS A 29 7.88 -6.17 -4.53
CA CYS A 29 7.59 -7.45 -5.15
C CYS A 29 8.10 -7.56 -6.60
N GLY A 30 8.64 -6.48 -7.19
CA GLY A 30 9.09 -6.47 -8.59
C GLY A 30 7.95 -6.62 -9.60
N VAL A 31 6.75 -6.15 -9.26
CA VAL A 31 5.52 -6.28 -10.07
C VAL A 31 5.24 -4.96 -10.79
N GLU A 32 4.60 -5.03 -11.96
CA GLU A 32 4.22 -3.85 -12.73
C GLU A 32 3.27 -2.94 -11.92
N LEU A 33 3.52 -1.63 -11.95
CA LEU A 33 2.76 -0.66 -11.16
C LEU A 33 1.28 -0.61 -11.57
N SER A 34 0.99 -0.76 -12.86
CA SER A 34 -0.38 -0.82 -13.40
C SER A 34 -1.19 -1.95 -12.76
N LEU A 35 -0.57 -3.14 -12.64
CA LEU A 35 -1.16 -4.32 -12.02
C LEU A 35 -1.39 -4.09 -10.52
N ALA A 36 -0.42 -3.51 -9.81
CA ALA A 36 -0.57 -3.20 -8.38
C ALA A 36 -1.67 -2.16 -8.10
N LEU A 37 -1.87 -1.19 -9.00
CA LEU A 37 -2.97 -0.22 -8.88
C LEU A 37 -4.33 -0.90 -9.13
N GLN A 38 -4.45 -1.76 -10.14
CA GLN A 38 -5.66 -2.55 -10.36
C GLN A 38 -6.00 -3.44 -9.15
N MET A 39 -5.00 -4.03 -8.49
CA MET A 39 -5.20 -4.79 -7.25
C MET A 39 -5.73 -3.93 -6.11
N HIS A 40 -5.18 -2.72 -5.95
CA HIS A 40 -5.62 -1.80 -4.92
C HIS A 40 -7.06 -1.33 -5.17
N GLU A 41 -7.41 -0.99 -6.40
CA GLU A 41 -8.78 -0.66 -6.80
C GLU A 41 -9.73 -1.83 -6.54
N TRP A 42 -9.33 -3.05 -6.93
CA TRP A 42 -10.11 -4.26 -6.68
C TRP A 42 -10.32 -4.53 -5.17
N LEU A 43 -9.29 -4.31 -4.34
CA LEU A 43 -9.36 -4.48 -2.87
C LEU A 43 -10.15 -3.37 -2.16
N THR A 44 -10.24 -2.18 -2.75
CA THR A 44 -10.96 -1.02 -2.17
C THR A 44 -12.38 -0.86 -2.71
N ALA A 45 -12.70 -1.51 -3.83
CA ALA A 45 -14.06 -1.61 -4.33
C ALA A 45 -14.96 -2.30 -3.28
N ALA A 46 -16.14 -1.72 -3.02
CA ALA A 46 -17.10 -2.29 -2.09
C ALA A 46 -17.44 -3.75 -2.48
N PRO A 47 -17.63 -4.66 -1.51
CA PRO A 47 -17.82 -6.08 -1.76
C PRO A 47 -19.16 -6.30 -2.48
N HIS A 48 -19.12 -6.35 -3.81
CA HIS A 48 -20.26 -6.76 -4.63
C HIS A 48 -20.09 -8.26 -4.92
N GLY A 49 -20.58 -9.08 -3.99
CA GLY A 49 -20.65 -10.55 -4.15
C GLY A 49 -19.31 -11.28 -4.11
N GLU A 50 -19.34 -12.58 -4.48
CA GLU A 50 -18.15 -13.44 -4.59
C GLU A 50 -17.21 -12.93 -5.70
N GLN A 51 -16.45 -11.88 -5.39
CA GLN A 51 -15.36 -11.41 -6.22
C GLN A 51 -14.27 -12.48 -6.19
N HIS A 52 -14.31 -13.37 -7.18
CA HIS A 52 -13.24 -14.30 -7.44
C HIS A 52 -11.94 -13.52 -7.67
N MET A 53 -10.93 -13.79 -6.85
CA MET A 53 -9.61 -13.19 -7.00
C MET A 53 -9.07 -13.48 -8.41
N PRO A 54 -8.74 -12.44 -9.21
CA PRO A 54 -8.21 -12.59 -10.55
C PRO A 54 -7.00 -13.53 -10.58
N ALA A 55 -6.94 -14.40 -11.60
CA ALA A 55 -5.86 -15.39 -11.73
C ALA A 55 -4.47 -14.73 -11.80
N ALA A 56 -4.40 -13.52 -12.36
CA ALA A 56 -3.18 -12.69 -12.39
C ALA A 56 -2.61 -12.38 -11.01
N PHE A 57 -3.41 -12.46 -9.95
CA PHE A 57 -3.01 -12.19 -8.56
C PHE A 57 -2.71 -13.47 -7.78
N LYS A 58 -2.94 -14.66 -8.35
CA LYS A 58 -2.87 -15.93 -7.60
C LYS A 58 -1.49 -16.61 -7.64
N THR A 59 -0.60 -16.23 -8.55
CA THR A 59 0.65 -16.98 -8.78
C THR A 59 1.90 -16.10 -8.63
N GLY A 60 2.89 -16.57 -7.84
CA GLY A 60 4.21 -15.95 -7.75
C GLY A 60 4.27 -14.59 -7.05
N ALA A 61 5.16 -13.71 -7.52
CA ALA A 61 5.37 -12.35 -7.01
C ALA A 61 4.10 -11.49 -6.88
N PRO A 62 3.13 -11.50 -7.82
CA PRO A 62 1.90 -10.75 -7.64
C PRO A 62 1.00 -11.29 -6.52
N ALA A 63 1.08 -12.56 -6.12
CA ALA A 63 0.34 -13.04 -4.94
C ALA A 63 0.84 -12.41 -3.63
N ALA A 64 2.15 -12.29 -3.48
CA ALA A 64 2.77 -11.60 -2.35
C ALA A 64 2.42 -10.10 -2.36
N CYS A 65 2.43 -9.46 -3.53
CA CYS A 65 2.00 -8.08 -3.71
C CYS A 65 0.53 -7.89 -3.29
N CYS A 66 -0.36 -8.81 -3.68
CA CYS A 66 -1.78 -8.79 -3.31
C CYS A 66 -1.96 -8.80 -1.79
N ALA A 67 -1.23 -9.70 -1.12
CA ALA A 67 -1.31 -9.85 0.34
C ALA A 67 -0.82 -8.57 1.06
N LEU A 68 0.27 -7.97 0.59
CA LEU A 68 0.80 -6.71 1.12
C LEU A 68 -0.20 -5.56 0.94
N ILE A 69 -0.79 -5.42 -0.24
CA ILE A 69 -1.80 -4.38 -0.50
C ILE A 69 -3.03 -4.63 0.38
N LYS A 70 -3.48 -5.88 0.52
CA LYS A 70 -4.60 -6.23 1.41
C LYS A 70 -4.32 -5.86 2.87
N VAL A 71 -3.13 -6.16 3.39
CA VAL A 71 -2.73 -5.76 4.74
C VAL A 71 -2.71 -4.24 4.88
N SER A 72 -2.25 -3.51 3.86
CA SER A 72 -2.24 -2.06 3.89
C SER A 72 -3.65 -1.44 3.90
N VAL A 73 -4.63 -2.07 3.25
CA VAL A 73 -6.02 -1.63 3.21
C VAL A 73 -6.74 -1.95 4.53
N VAL A 74 -6.55 -3.16 5.07
CA VAL A 74 -7.26 -3.61 6.29
C VAL A 74 -6.60 -3.08 7.57
N ARG A 75 -5.26 -3.01 7.60
CA ARG A 75 -4.46 -2.60 8.78
C ARG A 75 -3.32 -1.67 8.37
N PRO A 76 -3.62 -0.42 7.97
CA PRO A 76 -2.59 0.53 7.52
C PRO A 76 -1.52 0.78 8.57
N VAL A 77 -1.87 0.79 9.86
CA VAL A 77 -0.92 0.99 10.97
C VAL A 77 0.18 -0.08 10.98
N VAL A 78 -0.18 -1.34 10.73
CA VAL A 78 0.78 -2.46 10.72
C VAL A 78 1.72 -2.35 9.52
N PHE A 79 1.19 -1.96 8.36
CA PHE A 79 1.99 -1.74 7.15
C PHE A 79 3.02 -0.60 7.36
N TRP A 80 2.58 0.56 7.85
CA TRP A 80 3.47 1.69 8.11
C TRP A 80 4.48 1.40 9.24
N GLY A 81 4.04 0.70 10.30
CA GLY A 81 4.92 0.27 11.37
C GLY A 81 6.04 -0.65 10.88
N GLY A 82 5.70 -1.64 10.05
CA GLY A 82 6.70 -2.51 9.42
C GLY A 82 7.64 -1.77 8.46
N LEU A 83 7.11 -0.82 7.69
CA LEU A 83 7.89 -0.01 6.77
C LEU A 83 8.92 0.87 7.49
N ILE A 84 8.57 1.43 8.65
CA ILE A 84 9.47 2.23 9.49
C ILE A 84 10.44 1.34 10.29
N ALA A 85 10.04 0.12 10.64
CA ALA A 85 10.90 -0.83 11.33
C ALA A 85 12.05 -1.36 10.45
N LEU A 86 11.86 -1.45 9.13
CA LEU A 86 12.92 -1.87 8.21
C LEU A 86 14.18 -0.99 8.28
N PRO A 87 14.09 0.35 8.15
CA PRO A 87 15.25 1.23 8.28
C PRO A 87 15.64 1.49 9.74
N SER A 88 14.81 1.18 10.74
CA SER A 88 15.18 1.44 12.14
C SER A 88 16.37 0.59 12.58
N LEU A 89 16.49 -0.66 12.10
CA LEU A 89 17.63 -1.52 12.38
C LEU A 89 18.97 -0.94 11.90
N PRO A 90 19.15 -0.56 10.61
CA PRO A 90 20.41 0.05 10.17
C PRO A 90 20.67 1.41 10.82
N ILE A 91 19.64 2.20 11.12
CA ILE A 91 19.79 3.48 11.84
C ILE A 91 20.30 3.26 13.27
N LEU A 92 19.69 2.32 14.01
CA LEU A 92 20.14 1.95 15.35
C LEU A 92 21.56 1.38 15.35
N LEU A 93 21.91 0.61 14.32
CA LEU A 93 23.26 0.08 14.14
C LEU A 93 24.27 1.20 13.88
N ALA A 94 23.94 2.16 13.00
CA ALA A 94 24.78 3.32 12.70
C ALA A 94 24.98 4.23 13.93
N LEU A 95 23.90 4.49 14.68
CA LEU A 95 23.96 5.26 15.93
C LEU A 95 24.81 4.58 17.01
N ARG A 96 24.90 3.25 17.02
CA ARG A 96 25.77 2.53 17.97
C ARG A 96 27.28 2.66 17.64
N TRP A 97 27.61 3.05 16.41
CA TRP A 97 29.00 3.23 15.96
C TRP A 97 29.48 4.69 16.05
N ILE A 98 28.63 5.61 16.53
CA ILE A 98 28.93 7.02 16.84
C ILE A 98 29.15 7.14 18.34
#